data_AF-A0A5K1FT98-F1
#
_entry.id   AF-A0A5K1FT98-F1
#
_cell.length_a   1.000
_cell.length_b   1.000
_cell.length_c   1.000
_cell.angle_alpha   90.00
_cell.angle_beta   90.00
_cell.angle_gamma   90.00
#
_symmetry.space_group_name_H-M   'P 1'
#
loop_
_entity.id
_entity.type
_entity.pdbx_description
1 polymer ?
#
loop_
_entity_poly.entity_id
_entity_poly.type
_entity_poly.pdbx_seq_one_letter_code
_entity_poly.pdbx_strand_id
1 'polypeptide(L)' 'ATIPGFLSRGLSMEASESLLRKSVALARDARDSFWSTVKKVPPRGHNRPLVAASIGSYGAYLADGSEY' A
#
# COMPACT_ATOMS: atom_id res chain seq x y z
N ALA A 1 0.41 -2.46 8.38
CA ALA A 1 -1.04 -2.32 8.62
C ALA A 1 -1.65 -3.71 8.60
N THR A 2 -2.28 -4.15 9.69
CA THR A 2 -2.88 -5.49 9.81
C THR A 2 -4.25 -5.36 10.43
N ILE A 3 -5.16 -6.29 10.10
CA ILE A 3 -6.52 -6.29 10.68
C ILE A 3 -6.45 -6.39 12.22
N PRO A 4 -5.69 -7.32 12.83
CA PRO A 4 -5.59 -7.40 14.29
C PRO A 4 -5.06 -6.12 14.95
N GLY A 5 -4.07 -5.46 14.33
CA GLY A 5 -3.51 -4.20 14.84
C GLY A 5 -4.47 -3.02 14.75
N PHE A 6 -5.42 -3.04 13.80
CA PHE A 6 -6.47 -2.04 13.72
C PHE A 6 -7.63 -2.31 14.67
N LEU A 7 -8.03 -3.58 14.83
CA LEU A 7 -9.02 -3.99 15.81
C LEU A 7 -8.61 -3.60 17.23
N SER A 8 -7.33 -3.81 17.60
CA SER A 8 -6.82 -3.40 18.92
C SER A 8 -6.83 -1.88 19.16
N ARG A 9 -6.94 -1.09 18.09
CA ARG A 9 -7.09 0.38 18.12
C ARG A 9 -8.55 0.83 18.03
N GLY A 10 -9.52 -0.09 18.10
CA GLY A 10 -10.95 0.22 18.13
C GLY A 10 -11.62 0.36 16.75
N LEU A 11 -10.94 -0.03 15.67
CA LEU A 11 -11.57 -0.09 14.34
C LEU A 11 -12.39 -1.36 14.19
N SER A 12 -13.45 -1.31 13.37
CA SER A 12 -14.16 -2.53 12.97
C SER A 12 -13.34 -3.32 11.94
N MET A 13 -13.75 -4.57 11.69
CA MET A 13 -13.12 -5.41 10.66
C MET A 13 -13.26 -4.77 9.27
N GLU A 14 -14.45 -4.28 8.94
CA GLU A 14 -14.75 -3.63 7.67
C GLU A 14 -13.95 -2.34 7.48
N ALA A 15 -13.83 -1.53 8.54
CA ALA A 15 -13.01 -0.32 8.52
C ALA A 15 -11.53 -0.66 8.29
N SER A 16 -11.04 -1.72 8.92
CA SER A 16 -9.67 -2.21 8.78
C SER A 16 -9.37 -2.67 7.35
N GLU A 17 -10.26 -3.45 6.75
CA GLU A 17 -10.14 -3.87 5.35
C GLU A 17 -10.22 -2.69 4.38
N SER A 18 -11.13 -1.74 4.64
CA SER A 18 -11.29 -0.54 3.83
C SER A 18 -10.01 0.30 3.83
N LEU A 19 -9.34 0.46 4.99
CA LEU A 19 -8.07 1.16 5.08
C LEU A 19 -6.95 0.47 4.28
N LEU A 20 -6.87 -0.87 4.33
CA LEU A 20 -5.92 -1.64 3.52
C LEU A 20 -6.17 -1.43 2.02
N ARG A 21 -7.42 -1.54 1.57
CA ARG A 21 -7.80 -1.28 0.17
C ARG A 21 -7.49 0.15 -0.26
N LYS A 22 -7.77 1.13 0.61
CA LYS A 22 -7.51 2.55 0.37
C LYS A 22 -6.02 2.84 0.16
N SER A 23 -5.14 2.16 0.90
CA SER A 23 -3.68 2.33 0.72
C SER A 23 -3.22 1.96 -0.69
N VAL A 24 -3.72 0.83 -1.23
CA VAL A 24 -3.40 0.37 -2.59
C VAL A 24 -4.04 1.28 -3.64
N ALA A 25 -5.26 1.76 -3.41
CA ALA A 25 -5.93 2.70 -4.29
C ALA A 25 -5.11 4.00 -4.46
N LEU A 26 -4.66 4.59 -3.35
CA LEU A 26 -3.81 5.79 -3.38
C LEU A 26 -2.51 5.57 -4.17
N ALA A 27 -1.84 4.42 -3.97
CA ALA A 27 -0.63 4.09 -4.72
C ALA A 27 -0.89 3.91 -6.23
N ARG A 28 -2.03 3.32 -6.60
CA ARG A 28 -2.45 3.20 -8.00
C ARG A 28 -2.73 4.55 -8.63
N ASP A 29 -3.42 5.44 -7.91
CA ASP A 29 -3.75 6.78 -8.40
C ASP A 29 -2.47 7.60 -8.63
N ALA A 30 -1.51 7.53 -7.70
CA ALA A 30 -0.19 8.15 -7.86
C ALA A 30 0.56 7.61 -9.08
N ARG A 31 0.60 6.28 -9.26
CA ARG A 31 1.19 5.65 -10.45
C ARG A 31 0.52 6.14 -11.72
N ASP A 32 -0.82 6.16 -11.75
CA ASP A 32 -1.56 6.49 -12.97
C ASP A 32 -1.41 7.98 -13.33
N SER A 33 -1.40 8.87 -12.33
CA SER A 33 -1.05 10.29 -12.51
C SER A 33 0.34 10.45 -13.12
N PHE A 34 1.37 9.83 -12.51
CA PHE A 34 2.74 9.83 -13.03
C PHE A 34 2.82 9.29 -14.46
N TRP A 35 2.20 8.14 -14.71
CA TRP A 35 2.22 7.47 -16.01
C TRP A 35 1.53 8.29 -17.10
N SER A 36 0.47 9.03 -16.76
CA SER A 36 -0.21 9.94 -17.68
C SER A 36 0.67 11.11 -18.12
N THR A 37 1.56 11.58 -17.25
CA THR A 37 2.52 12.65 -17.56
C THR A 37 3.68 12.13 -18.40
N VAL A 38 4.25 10.98 -18.04
CA VAL A 38 5.39 10.38 -18.76
C VAL A 38 5.02 9.95 -20.19
N LYS A 39 3.79 9.47 -20.40
CA LYS A 39 3.27 9.12 -21.75
C LYS A 39 3.26 10.28 -22.75
N LYS A 40 3.24 11.53 -22.29
CA LYS A 40 3.22 12.72 -23.16
C LYS A 40 4.62 13.11 -23.66
N VAL A 41 5.66 12.51 -23.10
CA VAL A 41 7.06 12.74 -23.50
C VAL A 41 7.44 11.68 -24.53
N PRO A 42 8.15 12.04 -25.63
CA PRO A 42 8.56 11.07 -26.65
C PRO A 42 9.33 9.88 -26.03
N PRO A 43 9.16 8.67 -26.59
CA PRO A 43 9.39 7.42 -25.88
C PRO A 43 10.87 7.23 -25.56
N ARG A 44 11.24 7.37 -24.28
CA ARG A 44 12.55 6.95 -23.75
C ARG A 44 12.55 5.52 -23.22
N GLY A 45 11.66 4.66 -23.72
CA GLY A 45 11.62 3.23 -23.35
C GLY A 45 11.24 2.97 -21.88
N HIS A 46 10.40 3.80 -21.27
CA HIS A 46 9.97 3.60 -19.88
C HIS A 46 8.86 2.55 -19.82
N ASN A 47 9.01 1.55 -18.94
CA ASN A 47 7.94 0.59 -18.63
C ASN A 47 6.95 1.21 -17.63
N ARG A 48 5.69 0.76 -17.67
CA ARG A 48 4.68 1.21 -16.70
C ARG A 48 5.07 0.75 -15.29
N PRO A 49 5.11 1.65 -14.28
CA PRO A 49 5.47 1.26 -12.92
C PRO A 49 4.45 0.28 -12.31
N LEU A 50 4.91 -0.56 -11.39
CA LEU A 50 4.08 -1.51 -10.65
C LEU A 50 3.73 -0.96 -9.27
N VAL A 51 2.66 -1.49 -8.68
CA VAL A 51 2.28 -1.22 -7.28
C VAL A 51 2.35 -2.55 -6.55
N ALA A 52 3.18 -2.62 -5.50
CA ALA A 52 3.31 -3.79 -4.64
C ALA A 52 2.71 -3.49 -3.27
N ALA A 53 1.93 -4.43 -2.75
CA ALA A 53 1.41 -4.33 -1.38
C ALA A 53 2.53 -4.72 -0.39
N SER A 54 2.74 -3.89 0.63
CA SER A 54 3.68 -4.19 1.70
C SER A 54 3.05 -5.16 2.70
N ILE A 55 3.62 -6.35 2.83
CA ILE A 55 3.23 -7.34 3.84
C ILE A 55 4.36 -7.41 4.88
N GLY A 56 4.08 -6.91 6.08
CA GLY A 56 5.02 -6.98 7.21
C GLY A 56 5.03 -8.37 7.85
N SER A 57 6.12 -8.70 8.54
CA SER A 57 6.20 -9.91 9.37
C SER A 57 5.22 -9.86 10.53
N TYR A 58 4.99 -11.01 11.17
CA TYR A 58 4.21 -11.06 12.40
C TYR A 58 4.89 -10.28 13.55
N GLY A 59 6.21 -10.21 13.58
CA GLY A 59 6.94 -9.43 14.60
C GLY A 59 6.65 -7.93 14.54
N ALA A 60 6.47 -7.37 13.34
CA ALA A 60 6.04 -5.98 13.18
C ALA A 60 4.63 -5.72 13.75
N TYR A 61 3.80 -6.76 13.92
CA TYR A 61 2.53 -6.66 14.65
C TYR A 61 2.72 -6.71 16.16
N LEU A 62 3.65 -7.54 16.67
CA LEU A 62 3.97 -7.63 18.10
C LEU A 62 4.61 -6.34 18.65
N ALA A 63 5.30 -5.59 17.79
CA ALA A 63 5.97 -4.34 18.14
C ALA A 63 7.01 -4.50 19.27
N ASP A 64 7.71 -5.63 19.28
CA ASP A 64 8.75 -6.00 20.25
C ASP A 64 10.15 -6.17 19.63
N GLY A 65 10.28 -5.93 18.32
CA GLY A 65 11.53 -6.07 17.59
C GLY A 65 11.77 -7.46 17.00
N SER A 66 10.81 -8.40 17.10
CA SER A 66 10.91 -9.75 16.53
C SER A 66 10.81 -9.80 14.99
N GLU A 67 10.78 -8.65 14.31
CA GLU A 67 10.92 -8.56 12.86
C GLU A 67 12.37 -8.70 12.35
N TYR A 68 13.37 -8.75 13.25
CA TYR A 68 14.80 -8.93 12.97
C TYR A 68 15.33 -10.25 13.52
#